data_AF-A0A3Q3W6X6-F1
#
_entry.id   AF-A0A3Q3W6X6-F1
#
_cell.length_a   1.000
_cell.length_b   1.000
_cell.length_c   1.000
_cell.angle_alpha   90.00
_cell.angle_beta   90.00
_cell.angle_gamma   90.00
#
_symmetry.space_group_name_H-M   'P 1'
#
loop_
_entity.id
_entity.type
_entity.pdbx_description
1 polymer ?
#
loop_
_entity_poly.entity_id
_entity_poly.type
_entity_poly.pdbx_seq_one_letter_code
_entity_poly.pdbx_strand_id
1 'polypeptide(L)'
;LPSRRAAHGAMEETAGAERGFDLFKFVRHPRTIVRLLSWLFGMVVFACITTEGYINTPFDPEAKCIFNQDYSTCRYAVSIGVIGFLACVFFLLLDIYLPFMSIGTKRKTLFVIDLGFSGVWTFLWFVCFCLLAAQWARTKDTRGIPQDAAHATIAFSFFSMATWVTVTLHLQSVSRRAPRFLCAHDNTVF
;
A
#
# COMPACT_ATOMS: atom_id res chain seq x y z
N LEU A 1 59.01 -8.80 34.96
CA LEU A 1 58.43 -7.78 34.06
C LEU A 1 57.10 -8.30 33.52
N PRO A 2 55.96 -7.93 34.13
CA PRO A 2 54.65 -8.40 33.70
C PRO A 2 54.07 -7.46 32.62
N SER A 3 53.70 -8.03 31.48
CA SER A 3 52.99 -7.33 30.41
C SER A 3 51.56 -7.01 30.87
N ARG A 4 51.23 -5.72 30.90
CA ARG A 4 49.93 -5.18 31.30
C ARG A 4 48.85 -5.50 30.27
N ARG A 5 47.62 -5.63 30.78
CA ARG A 5 46.30 -5.59 30.11
C ARG A 5 45.75 -6.94 29.64
N ALA A 6 44.95 -7.54 30.50
CA ALA A 6 43.55 -7.87 30.18
C ALA A 6 42.83 -8.26 31.47
N ALA A 7 42.79 -7.35 32.43
CA ALA A 7 41.76 -7.39 33.46
C ALA A 7 40.46 -6.95 32.80
N HIS A 8 39.66 -7.91 32.31
CA HIS A 8 38.19 -7.84 32.29
C HIS A 8 37.63 -9.18 31.79
N GLY A 9 37.71 -10.20 32.64
CA GLY A 9 36.83 -11.35 32.57
C GLY A 9 35.75 -11.19 33.63
N ALA A 10 34.51 -11.49 33.26
CA ALA A 10 33.28 -11.53 34.06
C ALA A 10 32.49 -10.21 34.20
N MET A 11 31.70 -9.90 33.18
CA MET A 11 30.25 -9.90 33.38
C MET A 11 29.57 -10.34 32.08
N GLU A 12 28.91 -11.48 32.19
CA GLU A 12 28.13 -12.17 31.18
C GLU A 12 26.83 -11.40 30.96
N GLU A 13 26.70 -10.76 29.79
CA GLU A 13 25.40 -10.58 29.15
C GLU A 13 25.60 -11.04 27.71
N THR A 14 25.31 -12.31 27.47
CA THR A 14 25.20 -12.89 26.13
C THR A 14 24.02 -12.23 25.41
N ALA A 15 24.25 -11.02 24.89
CA ALA A 15 23.47 -10.51 23.77
C ALA A 15 23.81 -11.41 22.59
N GLY A 16 22.93 -12.39 22.37
CA GLY A 16 23.05 -13.40 21.35
C GLY A 16 23.42 -12.80 20.00
N ALA A 17 24.35 -13.48 19.34
CA ALA A 17 24.56 -13.36 17.91
C ALA A 17 23.27 -13.74 17.16
N GLU A 18 22.33 -12.80 17.01
CA GLU A 18 21.33 -12.85 15.96
C GLU A 18 21.82 -11.99 14.80
N ARG A 19 22.04 -12.64 13.67
CA ARG A 19 22.38 -12.04 12.38
C ARG A 19 21.28 -11.04 12.00
N GLY A 20 21.49 -9.78 12.35
CA GLY A 20 20.48 -8.73 12.23
C GLY A 20 19.86 -8.67 10.84
N PHE A 21 18.53 -8.68 10.78
CA PHE A 21 17.80 -8.27 9.59
C PHE A 21 18.29 -6.88 9.18
N ASP A 22 18.98 -6.77 8.04
CA ASP A 22 19.36 -5.47 7.45
C ASP A 22 18.07 -4.77 6.97
N LEU A 23 17.32 -4.14 7.88
CA LEU A 23 16.12 -3.35 7.59
C LEU A 23 16.40 -2.34 6.46
N PHE A 24 17.62 -1.80 6.43
CA PHE A 24 18.10 -0.85 5.44
C PHE A 24 18.26 -1.46 4.03
N LYS A 25 18.66 -2.74 3.90
CA LYS A 25 18.69 -3.43 2.60
C LYS A 25 17.30 -3.86 2.14
N PHE A 26 16.41 -4.21 3.07
CA PHE A 26 15.02 -4.58 2.78
C PHE A 26 14.17 -3.37 2.32
N VAL A 27 14.34 -2.20 2.96
CA VAL A 27 13.73 -0.93 2.54
C VAL A 27 14.21 -0.51 1.14
N ARG A 28 15.39 -0.94 0.71
CA ARG A 28 15.92 -0.64 -0.63
C ARG A 28 15.28 -1.47 -1.74
N HIS A 29 14.46 -2.48 -1.43
CA HIS A 29 13.70 -3.17 -2.46
C HIS A 29 12.66 -2.22 -3.06
N PRO A 30 12.70 -1.94 -4.38
CA PRO A 30 11.81 -0.96 -5.00
C PRO A 30 10.33 -1.31 -4.81
N ARG A 31 10.01 -2.60 -4.69
CA ARG A 31 8.66 -3.09 -4.41
C ARG A 31 8.13 -2.59 -3.06
N THR A 32 8.94 -2.68 -2.01
CA THR A 32 8.55 -2.26 -0.65
C THR A 32 8.32 -0.76 -0.60
N ILE A 33 9.17 0.04 -1.26
CA ILE A 33 9.02 1.50 -1.33
C ILE A 33 7.70 1.88 -2.00
N VAL A 34 7.40 1.31 -3.17
CA VAL A 34 6.17 1.64 -3.88
C VAL A 34 4.93 1.21 -3.08
N ARG A 35 5.00 0.09 -2.34
CA ARG A 35 3.92 -0.31 -1.43
C ARG A 35 3.72 0.65 -0.26
N LEU A 36 4.81 1.15 0.33
CA LEU A 36 4.74 2.18 1.37
C LEU A 36 4.15 3.49 0.82
N LEU A 37 4.49 3.87 -0.41
CA LEU A 37 3.88 5.03 -1.06
C LEU A 37 2.39 4.84 -1.32
N SER A 38 1.97 3.68 -1.86
CA SER A 38 0.55 3.34 -2.03
C SER A 38 -0.21 3.37 -0.70
N TRP A 39 0.42 2.88 0.36
CA TRP A 39 -0.10 2.90 1.72
C TRP A 39 -0.29 4.33 2.24
N LEU A 40 0.73 5.19 2.09
CA LEU A 40 0.67 6.59 2.49
C LEU A 40 -0.43 7.36 1.75
N PHE A 41 -0.54 7.19 0.43
CA PHE A 41 -1.57 7.86 -0.36
C PHE A 41 -2.98 7.42 0.03
N GLY A 42 -3.19 6.12 0.26
CA GLY A 42 -4.47 5.61 0.79
C GLY A 42 -4.82 6.17 2.17
N MET A 43 -3.82 6.27 3.07
CA MET A 43 -3.99 6.87 4.39
C MET A 43 -4.36 8.34 4.31
N VAL A 44 -3.72 9.11 3.44
CA VAL A 44 -4.03 10.53 3.26
C VAL A 44 -5.46 10.72 2.75
N VAL A 45 -5.88 9.95 1.74
CA VAL A 45 -7.26 10.00 1.22
C VAL A 45 -8.27 9.65 2.31
N PHE A 46 -8.03 8.60 3.09
CA PHE A 46 -8.88 8.22 4.22
C PHE A 46 -8.95 9.32 5.29
N ALA A 47 -7.80 9.89 5.66
CA ALA A 47 -7.72 10.94 6.65
C ALA A 47 -8.49 12.19 6.20
N CYS A 48 -8.25 12.69 4.99
CA CYS A 48 -8.95 13.86 4.45
C CYS A 48 -10.47 13.68 4.44
N ILE A 49 -10.98 12.51 4.04
CA ILE A 49 -12.43 12.27 4.03
C ILE A 49 -13.01 12.15 5.45
N THR A 50 -12.30 11.50 6.38
CA THR A 50 -12.82 11.29 7.73
C THR A 50 -12.77 12.54 8.61
N THR A 51 -11.79 13.43 8.38
CA THR A 51 -11.67 14.68 9.14
C THR A 51 -12.49 15.81 8.53
N GLU A 52 -12.49 15.92 7.20
CA GLU A 52 -13.00 17.10 6.48
C GLU A 52 -13.94 16.75 5.33
N GLY A 53 -14.22 15.47 5.10
CA GLY A 53 -15.07 15.01 3.99
C GLY A 53 -16.57 15.14 4.24
N TYR A 54 -17.00 15.44 5.47
CA TYR A 54 -18.40 15.57 5.84
C TYR A 54 -18.65 16.90 6.56
N ILE A 55 -19.60 17.68 6.04
CA ILE A 55 -19.96 18.99 6.59
C ILE A 55 -21.47 19.10 6.78
N ASN A 56 -21.88 19.81 7.82
CA ASN A 56 -23.27 20.17 8.07
C ASN A 56 -23.56 21.53 7.44
N THR A 57 -24.74 21.70 6.85
CA THR A 57 -25.18 23.03 6.43
C THR A 57 -25.86 23.76 7.59
N PRO A 58 -25.90 25.10 7.62
CA PRO A 58 -26.60 25.84 8.68
C PRO A 58 -28.09 25.52 8.79
N PHE A 59 -28.68 24.94 7.73
CA PHE A 59 -30.11 24.67 7.61
C PHE A 59 -30.47 23.19 7.76
N ASP A 60 -29.48 22.30 7.80
CA ASP A 60 -29.67 20.86 7.83
C ASP A 60 -28.66 20.24 8.82
N PRO A 61 -29.12 19.60 9.91
CA PRO A 61 -28.24 18.99 10.90
C PRO A 61 -27.53 17.73 10.39
N GLU A 62 -27.90 17.21 9.21
CA GLU A 62 -27.28 16.01 8.64
C GLU A 62 -25.97 16.31 7.91
N ALA A 63 -24.93 15.52 8.23
CA ALA A 63 -23.60 15.66 7.64
C ALA A 63 -23.56 15.10 6.22
N LYS A 64 -23.25 15.96 5.26
CA LYS A 64 -23.20 15.60 3.84
C LYS A 64 -21.77 15.58 3.34
N CYS A 65 -21.50 14.65 2.42
CA CYS A 65 -20.21 14.52 1.76
C CYS A 65 -19.87 15.81 1.00
N ILE A 66 -18.64 16.30 1.10
CA ILE A 66 -18.20 17.52 0.40
C ILE A 66 -18.24 17.38 -1.13
N PHE A 67 -18.22 16.15 -1.65
CA PHE A 67 -18.35 15.85 -3.07
C PHE A 67 -19.82 15.78 -3.47
N ASN A 68 -20.36 16.91 -3.94
CA ASN A 68 -21.73 17.04 -4.46
C ASN A 68 -22.82 16.50 -3.51
N GLN A 69 -22.59 16.53 -2.20
CA GLN A 69 -23.50 15.98 -1.18
C GLN A 69 -23.85 14.49 -1.39
N ASP A 70 -23.03 13.76 -2.15
CA ASP A 70 -23.26 12.35 -2.44
C ASP A 70 -22.54 11.46 -1.42
N TYR A 71 -23.33 10.90 -0.50
CA TYR A 71 -22.83 9.99 0.52
C TYR A 71 -22.10 8.76 -0.06
N SER A 72 -22.52 8.29 -1.24
CA SER A 72 -21.94 7.11 -1.86
C SER A 72 -20.50 7.33 -2.33
N THR A 73 -20.17 8.54 -2.79
CA THR A 73 -18.83 8.92 -3.23
C THR A 73 -17.81 8.93 -2.09
N CYS A 74 -18.09 9.63 -0.97
CA CYS A 74 -17.18 9.62 0.18
C CYS A 74 -17.03 8.21 0.77
N ARG A 75 -18.12 7.46 0.90
CA ARG A 75 -18.08 6.08 1.42
C ARG A 75 -17.27 5.14 0.53
N TYR A 76 -17.37 5.30 -0.79
CA TYR A 76 -16.55 4.57 -1.74
C TYR A 76 -15.06 4.87 -1.55
N ALA A 77 -14.68 6.16 -1.49
CA ALA A 77 -13.30 6.58 -1.28
C ALA A 77 -12.70 6.05 0.04
N VAL A 78 -13.47 6.14 1.14
CA VAL A 78 -13.10 5.58 2.45
C VAL A 78 -12.89 4.07 2.37
N SER A 79 -13.81 3.35 1.73
CA SER A 79 -13.73 1.88 1.64
C SER A 79 -12.49 1.42 0.87
N ILE A 80 -12.20 2.07 -0.28
CA ILE A 80 -11.00 1.78 -1.07
C ILE A 80 -9.72 2.14 -0.31
N GLY A 81 -9.72 3.25 0.43
CA GLY A 81 -8.60 3.66 1.28
C GLY A 81 -8.31 2.63 2.39
N VAL A 82 -9.32 2.26 3.19
CA VAL A 82 -9.17 1.36 4.34
C VAL A 82 -8.83 -0.08 3.91
N ILE A 83 -9.54 -0.63 2.92
CA ILE A 83 -9.25 -1.99 2.46
C ILE A 83 -7.87 -2.03 1.79
N GLY A 84 -7.51 -0.99 1.05
CA GLY A 84 -6.18 -0.85 0.45
C GLY A 84 -5.08 -0.79 1.50
N PHE A 85 -5.29 -0.04 2.58
CA PHE A 85 -4.40 0.02 3.74
C PHE A 85 -4.15 -1.37 4.35
N LEU A 86 -5.22 -2.12 4.64
CA LEU A 86 -5.11 -3.46 5.25
C LEU A 86 -4.40 -4.44 4.32
N ALA A 87 -4.73 -4.40 3.02
CA ALA A 87 -4.08 -5.24 2.03
C ALA A 87 -2.59 -4.92 1.90
N CYS A 88 -2.20 -3.64 1.86
CA CYS A 88 -0.80 -3.21 1.84
C CYS A 88 -0.03 -3.75 3.05
N VAL A 89 -0.60 -3.66 4.26
CA VAL A 89 0.02 -4.21 5.48
C VAL A 89 0.19 -5.72 5.37
N PHE A 90 -0.85 -6.45 4.97
CA PHE A 90 -0.78 -7.90 4.79
C PHE A 90 0.31 -8.31 3.79
N PHE A 91 0.36 -7.65 2.63
CA PHE A 91 1.33 -7.94 1.60
C PHE A 91 2.77 -7.53 1.99
N LEU A 92 2.94 -6.45 2.75
CA LEU A 92 4.24 -6.06 3.34
C LEU A 92 4.73 -7.11 4.33
N LEU A 93 3.85 -7.62 5.20
CA LEU A 93 4.18 -8.72 6.10
C LEU A 93 4.58 -9.97 5.31
N LEU A 94 3.82 -10.33 4.27
CA LEU A 94 4.21 -11.44 3.39
C LEU A 94 5.60 -11.24 2.79
N ASP A 95 5.95 -10.03 2.33
CA ASP A 95 7.30 -9.74 1.81
C ASP A 95 8.41 -9.96 2.86
N ILE A 96 8.13 -9.68 4.15
CA ILE A 96 9.05 -9.94 5.27
C ILE A 96 9.17 -11.45 5.55
N TYR A 97 8.08 -12.21 5.40
CA TYR A 97 8.07 -13.65 5.65
C TYR A 97 8.61 -14.49 4.48
N LEU A 98 8.53 -13.99 3.24
CA LEU A 98 9.02 -14.67 2.04
C LEU A 98 10.47 -15.19 2.08
N PRO A 99 11.47 -14.53 2.70
CA PRO A 99 12.82 -15.08 2.84
C PRO A 99 12.93 -16.31 3.74
N PHE A 100 11.98 -16.55 4.66
CA PHE A 100 12.00 -17.70 5.56
C PHE A 100 11.32 -18.96 4.97
N MET A 101 10.55 -18.80 3.90
CA MET A 101 9.80 -19.88 3.26
C MET A 101 10.62 -20.59 2.18
N SER A 102 10.46 -21.91 2.06
CA SER A 102 11.11 -22.69 1.00
C SER A 102 10.62 -22.24 -0.40
N ILE A 103 11.57 -21.99 -1.28
CA ILE A 103 11.33 -21.43 -2.62
C ILE A 103 10.71 -22.51 -3.50
N GLY A 104 9.43 -22.38 -3.82
CA GLY A 104 8.69 -23.30 -4.68
C GLY A 104 7.40 -22.69 -5.23
N THR A 105 6.47 -23.52 -5.70
CA THR A 105 5.18 -23.11 -6.29
C THR A 105 4.40 -22.11 -5.43
N LYS A 106 4.48 -22.22 -4.09
CA LYS A 106 3.83 -21.31 -3.14
C LYS A 106 4.20 -19.84 -3.34
N ARG A 107 5.48 -19.53 -3.62
CA ARG A 107 5.95 -18.16 -3.85
C ARG A 107 5.40 -17.59 -5.18
N LYS A 108 5.26 -18.42 -6.21
CA LYS A 108 4.68 -18.01 -7.50
C LYS A 108 3.20 -17.66 -7.33
N THR A 109 2.44 -18.49 -6.61
CA THR A 109 1.02 -18.23 -6.33
C THR A 109 0.83 -16.91 -5.58
N LEU A 110 1.65 -16.63 -4.57
CA LEU A 110 1.60 -15.36 -3.83
C LEU A 110 1.84 -14.14 -4.75
N PHE A 111 2.82 -14.21 -5.66
CA PHE A 111 3.05 -13.14 -6.63
C PHE A 111 1.93 -12.98 -7.65
N VAL A 112 1.26 -14.06 -8.06
CA VAL A 112 0.10 -13.98 -8.97
C VAL A 112 -1.10 -13.35 -8.27
N ILE A 113 -1.35 -13.71 -7.00
CA ILE A 113 -2.40 -13.10 -6.18
C ILE A 113 -2.14 -11.60 -6.01
N ASP A 114 -0.91 -11.24 -5.65
CA ASP A 114 -0.47 -9.84 -5.50
C ASP A 114 -0.61 -9.05 -6.82
N LEU A 115 -0.25 -9.66 -7.95
CA LEU A 115 -0.42 -9.06 -9.27
C LEU A 115 -1.90 -8.82 -9.61
N GLY A 116 -2.76 -9.82 -9.37
CA GLY A 116 -4.20 -9.70 -9.61
C GLY A 116 -4.83 -8.64 -8.72
N PHE A 117 -4.48 -8.66 -7.43
CA PHE A 117 -4.94 -7.66 -6.45
C PHE A 117 -4.52 -6.25 -6.87
N SER A 118 -3.23 -6.05 -7.22
CA SER A 118 -2.70 -4.75 -7.65
C SER A 118 -3.38 -4.22 -8.92
N GLY A 119 -3.71 -5.10 -9.87
CA GLY A 119 -4.46 -4.76 -11.07
C GLY A 119 -5.90 -4.30 -10.77
N VAL A 120 -6.61 -5.04 -9.93
CA VAL A 120 -7.97 -4.67 -9.48
C VAL A 120 -7.93 -3.34 -8.72
N TRP A 121 -6.96 -3.15 -7.83
CA TRP A 121 -6.84 -1.93 -7.04
C TRP A 121 -6.53 -0.70 -7.90
N THR A 122 -5.72 -0.87 -8.95
CA THR A 122 -5.47 0.18 -9.95
C THR A 122 -6.78 0.67 -10.56
N PHE A 123 -7.64 -0.26 -11.00
CA PHE A 123 -8.93 0.08 -11.60
C PHE A 123 -9.85 0.78 -10.59
N LEU A 124 -9.90 0.31 -9.34
CA LEU A 124 -10.72 0.93 -8.30
C LEU A 124 -10.25 2.35 -7.96
N TRP A 125 -8.94 2.59 -7.90
CA TRP A 125 -8.40 3.94 -7.72
C TRP A 125 -8.67 4.86 -8.92
N PHE A 126 -8.62 4.33 -10.14
CA PHE A 126 -9.03 5.08 -11.33
C PHE A 126 -10.50 5.49 -11.26
N VAL A 127 -11.39 4.56 -10.91
CA VAL A 127 -12.82 4.85 -10.71
C VAL A 127 -13.00 5.87 -9.59
N CYS A 128 -12.29 5.73 -8.47
CA CYS A 128 -12.30 6.68 -7.36
C CYS A 128 -11.93 8.09 -7.81
N PHE A 129 -10.81 8.24 -8.50
CA PHE A 129 -10.36 9.51 -9.05
C PHE A 129 -11.41 10.14 -9.98
N CYS A 130 -11.93 9.35 -10.93
CA CYS A 130 -12.95 9.82 -11.87
C CYS A 130 -14.23 10.27 -11.15
N LEU A 131 -14.71 9.49 -10.17
CA LEU A 131 -15.90 9.83 -9.38
C LEU A 131 -15.67 11.10 -8.56
N LEU A 132 -14.57 11.19 -7.81
CA LEU A 132 -14.25 12.36 -7.00
C LEU A 132 -14.13 13.63 -7.85
N ALA A 133 -13.43 13.55 -8.98
CA ALA A 133 -13.29 14.69 -9.89
C ALA A 133 -14.64 15.11 -10.51
N ALA A 134 -15.45 14.13 -10.96
CA ALA A 134 -16.75 14.41 -11.57
C ALA A 134 -17.74 15.03 -10.58
N GLN A 135 -17.77 14.54 -9.33
CA GLN A 135 -18.63 15.09 -8.29
C GLN A 135 -18.12 16.45 -7.81
N TRP A 136 -16.80 16.63 -7.69
CA TRP A 136 -16.23 17.93 -7.37
C TRP A 136 -16.61 18.99 -8.41
N ALA A 137 -16.55 18.67 -9.70
CA ALA A 137 -16.97 19.58 -10.77
C ALA A 137 -18.47 19.96 -10.72
N ARG A 138 -19.32 19.13 -10.11
CA ARG A 138 -20.76 19.39 -9.92
C ARG A 138 -21.08 20.11 -8.61
N THR A 139 -20.10 20.26 -7.72
CA THR A 139 -20.27 20.90 -6.42
C THR A 139 -20.44 22.40 -6.62
N LYS A 140 -21.66 22.91 -6.47
CA LYS A 140 -22.02 24.31 -6.75
C LYS A 140 -21.72 25.26 -5.60
N ASP A 141 -21.86 24.79 -4.37
CA ASP A 141 -21.62 25.59 -3.18
C ASP A 141 -20.33 25.14 -2.51
N THR A 142 -19.24 25.85 -2.79
CA THR A 142 -17.92 25.58 -2.20
C THR A 142 -17.59 26.55 -1.07
N ARG A 143 -18.51 27.47 -0.72
CA ARG A 143 -18.32 28.45 0.35
C ARG A 143 -18.47 27.73 1.70
N GLY A 144 -17.38 27.66 2.47
CA GLY A 144 -17.35 26.93 3.74
C GLY A 144 -16.98 25.45 3.62
N ILE A 145 -16.66 24.96 2.42
CA ILE A 145 -16.08 23.63 2.22
C ILE A 145 -14.55 23.73 2.32
N PRO A 146 -13.87 22.82 3.02
CA PRO A 146 -12.42 22.70 2.97
C PRO A 146 -11.96 22.22 1.58
N GLN A 147 -11.73 23.17 0.68
CA GLN A 147 -11.32 22.91 -0.70
C GLN A 147 -9.96 22.18 -0.77
N ASP A 148 -9.06 22.50 0.16
CA ASP A 148 -7.74 21.89 0.25
C ASP A 148 -7.84 20.38 0.49
N ALA A 149 -8.70 19.93 1.41
CA ALA A 149 -8.96 18.51 1.63
C ALA A 149 -9.59 17.83 0.41
N ALA A 150 -10.53 18.50 -0.28
CA ALA A 150 -11.14 17.96 -1.49
C ALA A 150 -10.10 17.75 -2.62
N HIS A 151 -9.29 18.78 -2.88
CA HIS A 151 -8.26 18.72 -3.93
C HIS A 151 -7.14 17.75 -3.57
N ALA A 152 -6.72 17.71 -2.31
CA ALA A 152 -5.78 16.71 -1.81
C ALA A 152 -6.32 15.29 -2.05
N THR A 153 -7.57 15.03 -1.66
CA THR A 153 -8.20 13.71 -1.86
C THR A 153 -8.20 13.30 -3.34
N ILE A 154 -8.55 14.21 -4.25
CA ILE A 154 -8.52 13.94 -5.70
C ILE A 154 -7.09 13.66 -6.18
N ALA A 155 -6.13 14.52 -5.82
CA ALA A 155 -4.74 14.41 -6.26
C ALA A 155 -4.06 13.13 -5.74
N PHE A 156 -4.23 12.82 -4.45
CA PHE A 156 -3.67 11.61 -3.85
C PHE A 156 -4.34 10.34 -4.38
N SER A 157 -5.61 10.39 -4.80
CA SER A 157 -6.25 9.28 -5.51
C SER A 157 -5.60 9.01 -6.87
N PHE A 158 -5.26 10.06 -7.63
CA PHE A 158 -4.52 9.93 -8.88
C PHE A 158 -3.10 9.37 -8.67
N PHE A 159 -2.37 9.86 -7.66
CA PHE A 159 -1.05 9.34 -7.34
C PHE A 159 -1.09 7.89 -6.87
N SER A 160 -2.12 7.51 -6.10
CA SER A 160 -2.34 6.13 -5.71
C SER A 160 -2.56 5.22 -6.92
N MET A 161 -3.40 5.63 -7.88
CA MET A 161 -3.54 4.90 -9.15
C MET A 161 -2.18 4.66 -9.83
N ALA A 162 -1.34 5.70 -9.93
CA ALA A 162 -0.03 5.58 -10.55
C ALA A 162 0.89 4.59 -9.81
N THR A 163 0.90 4.58 -8.47
CA THR A 163 1.73 3.63 -7.71
C THR A 163 1.29 2.20 -7.90
N TRP A 164 -0.02 1.91 -7.93
CA TRP A 164 -0.54 0.56 -8.20
C TRP A 164 -0.21 0.06 -9.62
N VAL A 165 -0.22 0.95 -10.62
CA VAL A 165 0.29 0.63 -11.97
C VAL A 165 1.77 0.25 -11.89
N THR A 166 2.58 1.05 -11.22
CA THR A 166 4.03 0.78 -11.09
C THR A 166 4.30 -0.56 -10.39
N VAL A 167 3.56 -0.89 -9.32
CA VAL A 167 3.64 -2.21 -8.67
C VAL A 167 3.32 -3.33 -9.66
N THR A 168 2.18 -3.22 -10.35
CA THR A 168 1.71 -4.22 -11.33
C THR A 168 2.76 -4.46 -12.42
N LEU A 169 3.30 -3.39 -13.01
CA LEU A 169 4.33 -3.47 -14.04
C LEU A 169 5.63 -4.08 -13.52
N HIS A 170 6.06 -3.72 -12.30
CA HIS A 170 7.23 -4.32 -11.69
C HIS A 170 7.04 -5.81 -11.45
N LEU A 171 5.90 -6.22 -10.88
CA LEU A 171 5.54 -7.62 -10.64
C LEU A 171 5.50 -8.42 -11.95
N GLN A 172 4.87 -7.87 -12.99
CA GLN A 172 4.86 -8.48 -14.33
C GLN A 172 6.27 -8.62 -14.89
N SER A 173 7.11 -7.60 -14.76
CA SER A 173 8.48 -7.64 -15.28
C SER A 173 9.36 -8.67 -14.57
N VAL A 174 9.13 -8.91 -13.27
CA VAL A 174 9.80 -9.95 -12.47
C VAL A 174 9.25 -11.32 -12.85
N SER A 175 7.93 -11.44 -13.02
CA SER A 175 7.28 -12.67 -13.46
C SER A 175 7.73 -13.10 -14.86
N ARG A 176 7.92 -12.16 -15.78
CA ARG A 176 8.42 -12.41 -17.15
C ARG A 176 9.92 -12.72 -17.17
N ARG A 177 10.70 -12.09 -16.28
CA ARG A 177 12.14 -12.34 -16.16
C ARG A 177 12.50 -13.62 -15.44
N ALA A 178 11.57 -14.27 -14.74
CA ALA A 178 11.76 -15.63 -14.23
C ALA A 178 11.61 -16.61 -15.41
N PRO A 179 12.67 -16.98 -16.13
CA PRO A 179 12.53 -17.82 -17.30
C PRO A 179 12.28 -19.26 -16.81
N ARG A 180 11.26 -19.90 -17.37
CA ARG A 180 11.28 -21.33 -17.69
C ARG A 180 11.33 -22.40 -16.57
N PHE A 181 11.03 -22.13 -15.30
CA PHE A 181 10.76 -23.22 -14.34
C PHE A 181 9.31 -23.74 -14.37
N LEU A 182 8.58 -23.51 -15.47
CA LEU A 182 7.20 -24.00 -15.67
C LEU A 182 7.05 -24.94 -16.88
N CYS A 183 8.09 -25.15 -17.69
CA CYS A 183 8.08 -26.17 -18.75
C CYS A 183 8.82 -27.47 -18.35
N ALA A 184 9.24 -27.62 -17.09
CA ALA A 184 9.97 -28.81 -16.63
C ALA A 184 9.12 -29.74 -15.74
N HIS A 185 7.83 -29.47 -15.53
CA HIS A 185 6.94 -30.34 -14.76
C HIS A 185 5.71 -30.79 -15.56
N ASP A 186 5.84 -30.85 -16.88
CA ASP A 186 4.84 -31.49 -17.75
C ASP A 186 5.52 -32.56 -18.63
N ASN A 187 6.43 -33.33 -18.02
CA ASN A 187 7.05 -34.51 -18.62
C ASN A 187 7.57 -35.47 -17.52
N THR A 188 6.71 -35.83 -16.58
CA THR A 188 6.95 -37.02 -15.75
C THR A 188 5.64 -37.57 -15.19
N VAL A 189 5.32 -38.79 -15.68
CA VAL A 189 4.39 -39.79 -15.12
C VAL A 189 2.90 -39.63 -15.49
N PHE A 190 2.49 -40.17 -16.64
CA PHE A 190 2.02 -41.55 -16.80
C PHE A 190 2.06 -41.98 -18.27
#